data_AF-A0AAV1ZVW3-F1
#
_entry.id   AF-A0AAV1ZVW3-F1
#
_cell.length_a   1.000
_cell.length_b   1.000
_cell.length_c   1.000
_cell.angle_alpha   90.00
_cell.angle_beta   90.00
_cell.angle_gamma   90.00
#
_symmetry.space_group_name_H-M   'P 1'
#
loop_
_entity.id
_entity.type
_entity.pdbx_description
1 polymer ?
#
loop_
_entity_poly.entity_id
_entity_poly.type
_entity_poly.pdbx_seq_one_letter_code
_entity_poly.pdbx_strand_id
1 'polypeptide(L)'
;MSIAASVSAPSTPTEQVKQIHNASAKKKAKHSNRVHFPVDEMLVTCFLEPPDPWSKVYGNTLNTLISAYVAACDKQGIKPLLCVLDQLQEFQSSSHKLEANPRAFDLCILGEKLTLKHCEALEEVLRRLQFQLIDLEGCYLEDEVNNIFYLKHYVY
;
A
#
# COMPACT_ATOMS: atom_id res chain seq x y z
N MET A 1 39.33 5.00 -4.62
CA MET A 1 38.06 5.04 -3.86
C MET A 1 37.47 6.42 -4.06
N SER A 2 36.43 6.52 -4.90
CA SER A 2 35.82 7.78 -5.31
C SER A 2 34.45 7.88 -4.66
N ILE A 3 34.22 8.91 -3.87
CA ILE A 3 32.90 9.34 -3.42
C ILE A 3 32.81 10.84 -3.65
N ALA A 4 31.95 11.22 -4.58
CA ALA A 4 31.63 12.60 -4.90
C ALA A 4 30.77 13.20 -3.78
N ALA A 5 31.22 14.31 -3.20
CA ALA A 5 30.41 15.14 -2.34
C ALA A 5 29.55 16.06 -3.23
N SER A 6 28.23 15.90 -3.14
CA SER A 6 27.26 16.76 -3.83
C SER A 6 27.27 18.16 -3.21
N VAL A 7 27.48 19.12 -4.12
CA VAL A 7 27.38 20.56 -3.98
C VAL A 7 26.15 21.02 -3.19
N SER A 8 26.38 21.83 -2.16
CA SER A 8 25.42 22.80 -1.63
C SER A 8 26.04 24.19 -1.69
N ALA A 9 25.24 25.15 -2.13
CA ALA A 9 25.61 26.47 -2.63
C ALA A 9 26.32 27.38 -1.60
N PRO A 10 27.11 28.37 -2.07
CA PRO A 10 28.01 29.16 -1.23
C PRO A 10 27.26 30.21 -0.40
N SER A 11 27.59 30.25 0.90
CA SER A 11 27.25 31.33 1.82
C SER A 11 28.21 32.50 1.64
N THR A 12 27.70 33.72 1.46
CA THR A 12 28.18 35.04 2.01
C THR A 12 27.61 36.21 1.17
N PRO A 13 27.75 37.51 1.57
CA PRO A 13 27.44 38.13 2.87
C PRO A 13 26.73 39.50 2.67
N THR A 14 26.00 40.03 3.67
CA THR A 14 25.97 41.51 3.84
C THR A 14 25.68 41.90 5.30
N GLU A 15 26.73 42.41 5.92
CA GLU A 15 26.74 43.11 7.20
C GLU A 15 26.28 44.55 6.98
N GLN A 16 25.26 45.08 7.69
CA GLN A 16 25.10 46.53 7.95
C GLN A 16 24.39 46.81 9.29
N VAL A 17 25.22 47.17 10.28
CA VAL A 17 25.09 48.20 11.34
C VAL A 17 23.69 48.76 11.69
N LYS A 18 23.36 48.68 13.00
CA LYS A 18 22.28 49.44 13.66
C LYS A 18 22.54 50.95 13.60
N GLN A 19 21.64 51.72 13.00
CA GLN A 19 21.40 53.12 13.35
C GLN A 19 20.06 53.25 14.08
N ILE A 20 20.11 53.92 15.22
CA ILE A 20 18.98 54.24 16.09
C ILE A 20 18.24 55.44 15.48
N HIS A 21 16.93 55.31 15.27
CA HIS A 21 16.03 56.46 15.19
C HIS A 21 14.68 56.16 15.86
N ASN A 22 14.39 56.94 16.89
CA ASN A 22 13.10 56.97 17.57
C ASN A 22 12.10 57.75 16.72
N ALA A 23 10.93 57.17 16.43
CA ALA A 23 9.74 57.96 16.09
C ALA A 23 8.47 57.17 16.41
N SER A 24 7.78 57.66 17.42
CA SER A 24 6.50 57.19 17.94
C SER A 24 5.42 57.22 16.86
N ALA A 25 4.96 56.05 16.41
CA ALA A 25 3.72 55.92 15.66
C ALA A 25 2.97 54.69 16.17
N LYS A 26 1.93 54.92 17.00
CA LYS A 26 0.95 53.91 17.40
C LYS A 26 0.14 53.47 16.16
N LYS A 27 0.71 52.57 15.35
CA LYS A 27 -0.06 51.83 14.36
C LYS A 27 -0.82 50.76 15.14
N LYS A 28 -2.16 50.84 15.14
CA LYS A 28 -3.01 49.71 15.55
C LYS A 28 -2.62 48.55 14.65
N ALA A 29 -1.81 47.62 15.17
CA ALA A 29 -1.36 46.48 14.42
C ALA A 29 -2.61 45.69 14.03
N LYS A 30 -2.94 45.68 12.73
CA LYS A 30 -3.73 44.59 12.19
C LYS A 30 -3.02 43.33 12.65
N HIS A 31 -3.71 42.48 13.41
CA HIS A 31 -3.18 41.22 13.91
C HIS A 31 -2.75 40.40 12.69
N SER A 32 -1.49 40.53 12.30
CA SER A 32 -0.90 39.66 11.29
C SER A 32 -0.67 38.37 12.05
N ASN A 33 -1.61 37.43 11.89
CA ASN A 33 -1.45 36.08 12.38
C ASN A 33 -0.30 35.45 11.61
N ARG A 34 0.93 35.73 12.05
CA ARG A 34 2.14 35.07 11.58
C ARG A 34 2.19 33.71 12.25
N VAL A 35 2.15 32.68 11.43
CA VAL A 35 2.33 31.31 11.88
C VAL A 35 3.80 31.14 12.25
N HIS A 36 4.05 30.72 13.48
CA HIS A 36 5.35 30.30 13.97
C HIS A 36 5.26 28.81 14.26
N PHE A 37 6.09 28.02 13.60
CA PHE A 37 6.20 26.60 13.89
C PHE A 37 7.10 26.41 15.11
N PRO A 38 6.75 25.51 16.04
CA PRO A 38 7.65 25.08 17.09
C PRO A 38 8.86 24.34 16.49
N VAL A 39 9.91 24.13 17.28
CA VAL A 39 11.11 23.40 16.85
C VAL A 39 10.73 22.00 16.33
N ASP A 40 11.45 21.52 15.32
CA ASP A 40 11.07 20.31 14.55
C ASP A 40 10.84 19.07 15.42
N GLU A 41 11.61 18.93 16.50
CA GLU A 41 11.49 17.84 17.48
C GLU A 41 10.16 17.86 18.26
N MET A 42 9.46 18.99 18.28
CA MET A 42 8.13 19.16 18.87
C MET A 42 6.99 19.11 17.85
N LEU A 43 7.30 19.07 16.54
CA LEU A 43 6.28 19.01 15.49
C LEU A 43 5.57 17.66 15.46
N VAL A 44 6.27 16.57 15.76
CA VAL A 44 5.74 15.21 15.72
C VAL A 44 5.73 14.64 17.13
N THR A 45 4.56 14.64 17.77
CA THR A 45 4.40 14.17 19.16
C THR A 45 4.43 12.65 19.30
N CYS A 46 4.15 11.93 18.21
CA CYS A 46 4.20 10.47 18.15
C CYS A 46 4.17 10.01 16.69
N PHE A 47 4.87 8.90 16.43
CA PHE A 47 4.71 8.12 15.21
C PHE A 47 3.94 6.85 15.60
N LEU A 48 2.84 6.58 14.89
CA LEU A 48 2.07 5.36 15.06
C LEU A 48 2.30 4.48 13.85
N GLU A 49 2.74 3.24 14.09
CA GLU A 49 2.86 2.25 13.03
C GLU A 49 1.47 1.97 12.44
N PRO A 50 1.31 2.01 11.11
CA PRO A 50 0.06 1.63 10.47
C PRO A 50 -0.33 0.20 10.86
N PRO A 51 -1.61 -0.08 11.12
CA PRO A 51 -2.06 -1.43 11.40
C PRO A 51 -1.79 -2.33 10.18
N ASP A 52 -1.08 -3.44 10.39
CA ASP A 52 -0.86 -4.45 9.35
C ASP A 52 -2.20 -5.12 8.97
N PRO A 53 -2.69 -4.94 7.72
CA PRO A 53 -3.96 -5.49 7.27
C PRO A 53 -4.02 -7.03 7.35
N TRP A 54 -2.88 -7.73 7.30
CA TRP A 54 -2.81 -9.19 7.27
C TRP A 54 -2.49 -9.83 8.63
N SER A 55 -2.15 -9.05 9.66
CA SER A 55 -1.74 -9.54 10.99
C SER A 55 -2.68 -10.57 11.63
N LYS A 56 -3.99 -10.48 11.38
CA LYS A 56 -5.02 -11.38 11.94
C LYS A 56 -5.41 -12.52 11.02
N VAL A 57 -4.81 -12.59 9.83
CA VAL A 57 -5.28 -13.42 8.74
C VAL A 57 -4.60 -14.79 8.75
N TYR A 58 -3.43 -14.96 9.35
CA TYR A 58 -2.65 -16.20 9.19
C TYR A 58 -3.18 -17.43 9.99
N GLY A 59 -3.87 -17.24 11.12
CA GLY A 59 -4.22 -18.35 12.02
C GLY A 59 -5.45 -19.17 11.65
N ASN A 60 -6.41 -18.60 10.90
CA ASN A 60 -7.77 -19.17 10.75
C ASN A 60 -8.10 -19.50 9.30
N THR A 61 -7.21 -19.18 8.36
CA THR A 61 -7.61 -18.79 7.01
C THR A 61 -7.27 -19.81 5.95
N LEU A 62 -6.20 -20.61 6.07
CA LEU A 62 -5.86 -21.58 5.02
C LEU A 62 -6.95 -22.63 4.80
N ASN A 63 -7.46 -23.24 5.87
CA ASN A 63 -8.50 -24.27 5.77
C ASN A 63 -9.84 -23.72 5.24
N THR A 64 -10.08 -22.42 5.36
CA THR A 64 -11.34 -21.78 4.92
C THR A 64 -11.19 -21.00 3.62
N LEU A 65 -9.96 -20.82 3.12
CA LEU A 65 -9.65 -20.00 1.95
C LEU A 65 -10.23 -20.59 0.68
N ILE A 66 -10.00 -21.89 0.44
CA ILE A 66 -10.53 -22.59 -0.73
C ILE A 66 -12.05 -22.56 -0.70
N SER A 67 -12.67 -22.86 0.45
CA SER A 67 -14.12 -22.81 0.60
C SER A 67 -14.69 -21.41 0.39
N ALA A 68 -14.00 -20.37 0.86
CA ALA A 68 -14.41 -18.98 0.64
C ALA A 68 -14.34 -18.59 -0.83
N TYR A 69 -13.27 -18.99 -1.54
CA TYR A 69 -13.14 -18.76 -2.98
C TYR A 69 -14.22 -19.49 -3.78
N VAL A 70 -14.46 -20.77 -3.48
CA VAL A 70 -15.53 -21.55 -4.13
C VAL A 70 -16.89 -20.92 -3.88
N ALA A 71 -17.19 -20.56 -2.63
CA ALA A 71 -18.45 -19.90 -2.28
C ALA A 71 -18.60 -18.52 -2.97
N ALA A 72 -17.50 -17.78 -3.15
CA ALA A 72 -17.52 -16.52 -3.89
C ALA A 72 -17.79 -16.74 -5.38
N CYS A 73 -17.19 -17.78 -5.99
CA CYS A 73 -17.49 -18.17 -7.36
C CYS A 73 -18.97 -18.57 -7.54
N ASP A 74 -19.49 -19.38 -6.62
CA ASP A 74 -20.90 -19.80 -6.62
C ASP A 74 -21.84 -18.61 -6.50
N LYS A 75 -21.54 -17.67 -5.58
CA LYS A 75 -22.31 -16.42 -5.39
C LYS A 75 -22.36 -15.59 -6.67
N GLN A 76 -21.28 -15.57 -7.44
CA GLN A 76 -21.18 -14.83 -8.69
C GLN A 76 -21.75 -15.60 -9.89
N GLY A 77 -22.07 -16.89 -9.73
CA GLY A 77 -22.57 -17.76 -10.79
C GLY A 77 -21.50 -18.12 -11.82
N ILE A 78 -20.24 -18.21 -11.40
CA ILE A 78 -19.10 -18.62 -12.24
C ILE A 78 -18.49 -19.91 -11.72
N LYS A 79 -17.79 -20.64 -12.59
CA LYS A 79 -16.98 -21.78 -12.16
C LYS A 79 -15.64 -21.28 -11.60
N PRO A 80 -15.16 -21.84 -10.48
CA PRO A 80 -13.81 -21.55 -10.00
C PRO A 80 -12.75 -21.89 -11.06
N LEU A 81 -11.68 -21.11 -11.10
CA LEU A 81 -10.52 -21.40 -11.94
C LEU A 81 -9.74 -22.57 -11.33
N LEU A 82 -9.53 -23.63 -12.10
CA LEU A 82 -8.84 -24.83 -11.63
C LEU A 82 -7.39 -24.52 -11.24
N CYS A 83 -6.69 -23.71 -12.04
CA CYS A 83 -5.32 -23.29 -11.75
C CYS A 83 -5.19 -22.60 -10.38
N VAL A 84 -6.20 -21.81 -9.99
CA VAL A 84 -6.23 -21.15 -8.68
C VAL A 84 -6.49 -22.15 -7.56
N LEU A 85 -7.43 -23.08 -7.75
CA LEU A 85 -7.72 -24.12 -6.76
C LEU A 85 -6.49 -25.01 -6.49
N ASP A 86 -5.81 -25.45 -7.55
CA ASP A 86 -4.63 -26.31 -7.45
C ASP A 86 -3.52 -25.60 -6.67
N GLN A 87 -3.20 -24.35 -7.02
CA GLN A 87 -2.19 -23.55 -6.33
C GLN A 87 -2.54 -23.30 -4.85
N LEU A 88 -3.82 -23.02 -4.54
CA LEU A 88 -4.26 -22.83 -3.15
C LEU A 88 -4.16 -24.13 -2.34
N GLN A 89 -4.46 -25.28 -2.96
CA GLN A 89 -4.38 -26.59 -2.30
C GLN A 89 -2.92 -27.03 -2.07
N GLU A 90 -2.03 -26.79 -3.04
CA GLU A 90 -0.59 -26.96 -2.87
C GLU A 90 -0.06 -26.04 -1.76
N PHE A 91 -0.48 -24.78 -1.76
CA PHE A 91 -0.08 -23.81 -0.75
C PHE A 91 -0.52 -24.23 0.65
N GLN A 92 -1.78 -24.68 0.81
CA GLN A 92 -2.29 -25.20 2.07
C GLN A 92 -1.48 -26.41 2.57
N SER A 93 -1.09 -27.30 1.66
CA SER A 93 -0.25 -28.46 1.97
C SER A 93 1.16 -28.05 2.44
N SER A 94 1.63 -26.88 2.00
CA SER A 94 2.92 -26.28 2.39
C SER A 94 2.85 -25.34 3.62
N SER A 95 1.79 -25.43 4.44
CA SER A 95 1.46 -24.50 5.55
C SER A 95 2.62 -24.06 6.48
N HIS A 96 3.64 -24.90 6.71
CA HIS A 96 4.82 -24.54 7.52
C HIS A 96 5.57 -23.30 7.00
N LYS A 97 5.48 -23.04 5.68
CA LYS A 97 6.14 -21.90 5.02
C LYS A 97 5.46 -20.57 5.36
N LEU A 98 4.17 -20.60 5.72
CA LEU A 98 3.37 -19.41 6.05
C LEU A 98 3.78 -18.79 7.39
N GLU A 99 4.05 -19.62 8.41
CA GLU A 99 4.54 -19.12 9.71
C GLU A 99 5.92 -18.47 9.58
N ALA A 100 6.78 -19.00 8.72
CA ALA A 100 8.13 -18.48 8.53
C ALA A 100 8.19 -17.27 7.61
N ASN A 101 7.35 -17.23 6.57
CA ASN A 101 7.28 -16.12 5.63
C ASN A 101 5.84 -15.91 5.12
N PRO A 102 5.13 -14.88 5.63
CA PRO A 102 3.75 -14.61 5.23
C PRO A 102 3.58 -14.16 3.77
N ARG A 103 4.65 -13.75 3.08
CA ARG A 103 4.67 -13.36 1.65
C ARG A 103 5.01 -14.50 0.70
N ALA A 104 5.12 -15.75 1.16
CA ALA A 104 5.70 -16.82 0.36
C ALA A 104 4.81 -17.39 -0.78
N PHE A 105 3.64 -16.81 -1.05
CA PHE A 105 2.72 -17.30 -2.07
C PHE A 105 2.82 -16.47 -3.35
N ASP A 106 3.07 -17.16 -4.45
CA ASP A 106 2.99 -16.61 -5.80
C ASP A 106 1.74 -17.19 -6.45
N LEU A 107 0.91 -16.34 -7.06
CA LEU A 107 -0.31 -16.75 -7.75
C LEU A 107 -0.15 -16.54 -9.25
N CYS A 108 -0.15 -17.62 -10.02
CA CYS A 108 -0.01 -17.59 -11.47
C CYS A 108 -1.32 -17.95 -12.16
N ILE A 109 -1.90 -17.00 -12.88
CA ILE A 109 -3.09 -17.21 -13.71
C ILE A 109 -2.68 -16.85 -15.13
N LEU A 110 -2.45 -17.86 -15.97
CA LEU A 110 -1.88 -17.66 -17.29
C LEU A 110 -2.91 -17.93 -18.38
N GLY A 111 -3.03 -17.03 -19.35
CA GLY A 111 -3.88 -17.24 -20.53
C GLY A 111 -5.38 -17.33 -20.27
N GLU A 112 -5.83 -17.05 -19.04
CA GLU A 112 -7.25 -17.15 -18.67
C GLU A 112 -8.04 -15.90 -19.07
N LYS A 113 -9.33 -16.10 -19.40
CA LYS A 113 -10.26 -14.99 -19.62
C LYS A 113 -10.91 -14.59 -18.29
N LEU A 114 -10.43 -13.51 -17.71
CA LEU A 114 -10.90 -13.00 -16.43
C LEU A 114 -12.02 -11.97 -16.65
N THR A 115 -13.24 -12.36 -16.30
CA THR A 115 -14.38 -11.44 -16.23
C THR A 115 -14.42 -10.72 -14.88
N LEU A 116 -15.22 -9.65 -14.76
CA LEU A 116 -15.38 -8.93 -13.48
C LEU A 116 -15.75 -9.85 -12.32
N LYS A 117 -16.63 -10.81 -12.58
CA LYS A 117 -17.04 -11.81 -11.60
C LYS A 117 -15.89 -12.67 -11.09
N HIS A 118 -14.93 -13.02 -11.95
CA HIS A 118 -13.74 -13.77 -11.53
C HIS A 118 -12.88 -12.91 -10.61
N CYS A 119 -12.70 -11.63 -10.93
CA CYS A 119 -11.93 -10.71 -10.11
C CYS A 119 -12.60 -10.43 -8.75
N GLU A 120 -13.92 -10.28 -8.72
CA GLU A 120 -14.67 -10.16 -7.45
C GLU A 120 -14.55 -11.43 -6.59
N ALA A 121 -14.57 -12.62 -7.20
CA ALA A 121 -14.35 -13.86 -6.46
C ALA A 121 -12.89 -13.99 -5.97
N LEU A 122 -11.92 -13.59 -6.79
CA LEU A 122 -10.49 -13.58 -6.43
C LEU A 122 -10.17 -12.61 -5.29
N GLU A 123 -10.95 -11.54 -5.10
CA GLU A 123 -10.76 -10.60 -4.00
C GLU A 123 -10.80 -11.28 -2.62
N GLU A 124 -11.62 -12.32 -2.44
CA GLU A 124 -11.64 -13.09 -1.20
C GLU A 124 -10.31 -13.80 -0.93
N VAL A 125 -9.57 -14.16 -1.97
CA VAL A 125 -8.23 -14.75 -1.87
C VAL A 125 -7.19 -13.65 -1.64
N LEU A 126 -7.26 -12.57 -2.42
CA LEU A 126 -6.30 -11.46 -2.36
C LEU A 126 -6.30 -10.71 -1.02
N ARG A 127 -7.46 -10.60 -0.37
CA ARG A 127 -7.57 -9.95 0.96
C ARG A 127 -7.13 -10.84 2.12
N ARG A 128 -6.96 -12.15 1.86
CA ARG A 128 -6.71 -13.18 2.88
C ARG A 128 -5.30 -13.74 2.84
N LEU A 129 -4.55 -13.47 1.79
CA LEU A 129 -3.15 -13.85 1.68
C LEU A 129 -2.33 -12.64 1.28
N GLN A 130 -1.04 -12.71 1.59
CA GLN A 130 -0.08 -11.77 1.05
C GLN A 130 0.71 -12.47 -0.05
N PHE A 131 0.86 -11.79 -1.18
CA PHE A 131 1.48 -12.35 -2.38
C PHE A 131 2.84 -11.69 -2.58
N GLN A 132 3.82 -12.49 -2.99
CA GLN A 132 5.08 -11.95 -3.49
C GLN A 132 4.96 -11.58 -4.97
N LEU A 133 4.25 -12.40 -5.74
CA LEU A 133 3.93 -12.17 -7.14
C LEU A 133 2.50 -12.60 -7.47
N ILE A 134 1.83 -11.82 -8.31
CA ILE A 134 0.61 -12.23 -9.01
C ILE A 134 0.92 -12.13 -10.50
N ASP A 135 1.06 -13.28 -11.15
CA ASP A 135 1.33 -13.37 -12.58
C ASP A 135 0.01 -13.53 -13.34
N LEU A 136 -0.29 -12.57 -14.21
CA LEU A 136 -1.48 -12.53 -15.06
C LEU A 136 -1.10 -12.55 -16.56
N GLU A 137 0.09 -13.07 -16.89
CA GLU A 137 0.59 -13.05 -18.27
C GLU A 137 -0.39 -13.75 -19.23
N GLY A 138 -0.69 -13.05 -20.34
CA GLY A 138 -1.60 -13.55 -21.36
C GLY A 138 -3.08 -13.59 -20.95
N CYS A 139 -3.45 -13.11 -19.75
CA CYS A 139 -4.85 -13.02 -19.37
C CYS A 139 -5.60 -11.94 -20.17
N TYR A 140 -6.83 -12.25 -20.53
CA TYR A 140 -7.75 -11.26 -21.10
C TYR A 140 -8.62 -10.68 -19.98
N LEU A 141 -8.40 -9.42 -19.65
CA LEU A 141 -9.21 -8.65 -18.71
C LEU A 141 -10.25 -7.83 -19.48
N GLU A 142 -11.51 -7.94 -19.07
CA GLU A 142 -12.59 -7.12 -19.62
C GLU A 142 -12.40 -5.63 -19.23
N ASP A 143 -12.80 -4.67 -20.08
CA ASP A 143 -12.43 -3.25 -19.93
C ASP A 143 -12.89 -2.62 -18.60
N GLU A 144 -14.00 -3.08 -18.03
CA GLU A 144 -14.46 -2.65 -16.70
C GLU A 144 -13.56 -3.15 -15.57
N VAL A 145 -12.94 -4.33 -15.74
CA VAL A 145 -12.01 -4.93 -14.77
C VAL A 145 -10.70 -4.16 -14.72
N ASN A 146 -10.19 -3.74 -15.87
CA ASN A 146 -8.97 -2.94 -15.95
C ASN A 146 -9.08 -1.70 -15.07
N ASN A 147 -10.21 -0.98 -15.11
CA ASN A 147 -10.41 0.22 -14.28
C ASN A 147 -10.51 -0.07 -12.78
N ILE A 148 -11.08 -1.22 -12.39
CA ILE A 148 -11.31 -1.57 -10.97
C ILE A 148 -10.05 -2.14 -10.32
N PHE A 149 -9.24 -2.91 -11.06
CA PHE A 149 -8.02 -3.53 -10.51
C PHE A 149 -6.99 -2.47 -10.09
N TYR A 150 -6.84 -1.39 -10.89
CA TYR A 150 -6.00 -0.25 -10.50
C TYR A 150 -6.50 0.44 -9.23
N LEU A 151 -7.82 0.58 -9.02
CA LEU A 151 -8.33 1.27 -7.83
C LEU A 151 -8.19 0.44 -6.55
N LYS A 152 -8.31 -0.89 -6.62
CA LYS A 152 -8.20 -1.75 -5.44
C LYS A 152 -6.76 -1.98 -4.98
N HIS A 153 -5.78 -1.99 -5.88
CA HIS A 153 -4.37 -2.17 -5.50
C HIS A 153 -3.73 -0.90 -4.89
N TYR A 154 -4.35 0.27 -5.00
CA TYR A 154 -3.90 1.50 -4.32
C TYR A 154 -4.46 1.64 -2.89
N VAL A 155 -5.36 0.76 -2.46
CA VAL A 155 -6.07 0.85 -1.16
C VAL A 155 -5.54 -0.17 -0.13
N TYR A 156 -4.58 -1.02 -0.50
CA TYR A 156 -3.93 -1.98 0.40
C TYR A 156 -2.41 -1.90 0.34
#